data_AF-A0A952Z5U4-F1
#
_entry.id   AF-A0A952Z5U4-F1
#
_cell.length_a   1.000
_cell.length_b   1.000
_cell.length_c   1.000
_cell.angle_alpha   90.00
_cell.angle_beta   90.00
_cell.angle_gamma   90.00
#
_symmetry.space_group_name_H-M   'P 1'
#
loop_
_entity.id
_entity.type
_entity.pdbx_description
1 polymer ?
#
loop_
_entity_poly.entity_id
_entity_poly.type
_entity_poly.pdbx_seq_one_letter_code
_entity_poly.pdbx_strand_id
1 'polypeptide(L)' 'MLAVRLEKQLEAAIARIAEATGSTKSSVVREAVVRYLEDREDILLAERARKAGGRAKSIAEVRKSLGLDG' A
#
# COMPACT_ATOMS: atom_id res chain seq x y z
N MET A 1 6.86 -2.57 -22.31
CA MET A 1 5.76 -1.98 -21.53
C MET A 1 4.73 -3.07 -21.27
N LEU A 2 4.27 -3.26 -20.02
CA LEU A 2 3.33 -4.34 -19.68
C LEU A 2 1.93 -3.98 -20.18
N ALA A 3 1.31 -4.86 -20.97
CA ALA A 3 -0.07 -4.72 -21.40
C ALA A 3 -0.96 -5.66 -20.58
N VAL A 4 -1.89 -5.08 -19.82
CA VAL A 4 -2.84 -5.82 -18.99
C VAL A 4 -4.25 -5.49 -19.46
N ARG A 5 -5.10 -6.51 -19.61
CA ARG A 5 -6.53 -6.29 -19.87
C ARG A 5 -7.22 -5.96 -18.57
N LEU A 6 -7.93 -4.83 -18.56
CA LEU A 6 -8.74 -4.37 -17.44
C LEU A 6 -10.21 -4.45 -17.83
N GLU A 7 -11.06 -4.79 -16.86
CA GLU A 7 -12.50 -4.68 -17.04
C GLU A 7 -12.92 -3.21 -17.16
N LYS A 8 -14.00 -2.95 -17.92
CA LYS A 8 -14.47 -1.57 -18.19
C LYS A 8 -14.70 -0.76 -16.92
N GLN A 9 -15.22 -1.39 -15.87
CA GLN A 9 -15.49 -0.72 -14.59
C GLN A 9 -14.20 -0.27 -13.90
N LEU A 10 -13.16 -1.11 -13.94
CA LEU A 10 -11.86 -0.79 -13.36
C LEU A 10 -11.17 0.32 -14.15
N GLU A 11 -11.22 0.28 -15.49
CA GLU A 11 -10.69 1.35 -16.31
C GLU A 11 -11.37 2.69 -16.04
N ALA A 12 -12.70 2.69 -15.87
CA ALA A 12 -13.45 3.89 -15.52
C ALA A 12 -13.06 4.44 -14.14
N ALA A 13 -12.79 3.57 -13.16
CA ALA A 13 -12.32 3.99 -11.84
C ALA A 13 -10.93 4.65 -11.92
N ILE A 14 -10.00 4.04 -12.66
CA ILE A 14 -8.66 4.60 -12.90
C ILE A 14 -8.75 5.96 -13.59
N ALA A 15 -9.63 6.10 -14.59
CA ALA A 15 -9.85 7.36 -15.30
C ALA A 15 -10.30 8.47 -14.35
N ARG A 16 -11.29 8.20 -13.49
CA ARG A 16 -11.79 9.18 -12.51
C ARG A 16 -10.70 9.65 -11.54
N ILE A 17 -9.87 8.72 -11.05
CA ILE A 17 -8.76 9.06 -10.14
C ILE A 17 -7.72 9.91 -10.87
N ALA A 18 -7.37 9.54 -12.10
CA ALA A 18 -6.42 10.29 -12.92
C ALA A 18 -6.91 11.73 -13.15
N GLU A 19 -8.19 11.91 -13.53
CA GLU A 19 -8.80 13.22 -13.71
C GLU A 19 -8.81 14.05 -12.41
N ALA A 20 -9.23 13.45 -11.29
CA ALA A 20 -9.30 14.15 -10.01
C ALA A 20 -7.94 14.57 -9.46
N THR A 21 -6.86 13.86 -9.82
CA THR A 21 -5.49 14.12 -9.35
C THR A 21 -4.63 14.90 -10.35
N GLY A 22 -5.17 15.22 -11.54
CA GLY A 22 -4.37 15.83 -12.61
C GLY A 22 -3.27 14.90 -13.15
N SER A 23 -3.47 13.59 -13.05
CA SER A 23 -2.49 12.56 -13.41
C SER A 23 -2.92 11.78 -14.66
N THR A 24 -2.09 10.83 -15.09
CA THR A 24 -2.41 9.93 -16.21
C THR A 24 -2.87 8.57 -15.71
N LYS A 25 -3.72 7.88 -16.49
CA LYS A 25 -4.14 6.49 -16.18
C LYS A 25 -2.94 5.58 -15.90
N SER A 26 -1.88 5.70 -16.69
CA SER A 26 -0.65 4.92 -16.53
C SER A 26 0.09 5.23 -15.22
N SER A 27 0.07 6.48 -14.75
CA SER A 27 0.64 6.84 -13.45
C SER A 27 -0.16 6.24 -12.31
N VAL A 28 -1.50 6.33 -12.37
CA VAL A 28 -2.39 5.73 -11.37
C VAL A 28 -2.21 4.22 -11.29
N VAL A 29 -2.12 3.53 -12.44
CA VAL A 29 -1.87 2.09 -12.48
C VAL A 29 -0.50 1.75 -11.90
N ARG A 30 0.54 2.52 -12.24
CA ARG A 30 1.88 2.31 -11.69
C ARG A 30 1.88 2.45 -10.17
N GLU A 31 1.27 3.51 -9.65
CA GLU A 31 1.16 3.74 -8.21
C GLU A 31 0.39 2.59 -7.53
N ALA A 32 -0.74 2.16 -8.09
CA ALA A 32 -1.51 1.04 -7.55
C ALA A 32 -0.69 -0.25 -7.46
N VAL A 33 0.16 -0.55 -8.46
CA VAL A 33 1.05 -1.71 -8.42
C VAL A 33 2.13 -1.55 -7.34
N VAL A 34 2.73 -0.37 -7.22
CA VAL A 34 3.73 -0.10 -6.16
C VAL A 34 3.10 -0.29 -4.78
N ARG A 35 1.93 0.31 -4.54
CA ARG A 35 1.18 0.17 -3.28
C ARG A 35 0.85 -1.29 -2.96
N TYR A 36 0.39 -2.04 -3.96
CA TYR A 36 0.11 -3.47 -3.77
C TYR A 36 1.35 -4.27 -3.35
N LEU A 37 2.52 -3.95 -3.91
CA LEU A 37 3.77 -4.60 -3.55
C LEU A 37 4.22 -4.22 -2.13
N GLU A 38 4.15 -2.93 -1.78
CA GLU A 38 4.44 -2.44 -0.41
C GLU A 38 3.56 -3.15 0.63
N ASP A 39 2.25 -3.17 0.41
CA ASP A 39 1.29 -3.82 1.33
C ASP A 39 1.59 -5.32 1.50
N ARG A 40 1.99 -6.01 0.42
CA ARG A 40 2.34 -7.42 0.49
C ARG A 40 3.65 -7.67 1.21
N GLU A 41 4.63 -6.80 1.04
CA GLU A 41 5.89 -6.87 1.78
C GLU A 41 5.67 -6.66 3.28
N ASP A 42 4.85 -5.68 3.66
CA ASP A 42 4.50 -5.40 5.05
C ASP A 42 3.81 -6.59 5.73
N ILE A 43 2.83 -7.21 5.06
CA ILE A 43 2.17 -8.43 5.56
C ILE A 43 3.20 -9.54 5.78
N LEU A 44 4.08 -9.77 4.80
CA LEU A 44 5.10 -10.81 4.91
C LEU A 44 6.10 -10.55 6.04
N LEU A 45 6.47 -9.28 6.27
CA LEU A 45 7.34 -8.89 7.36
C LEU A 45 6.65 -9.13 8.72
N ALA A 46 5.38 -8.74 8.85
CA ALA A 46 4.59 -8.97 10.05
C ALA A 46 4.42 -10.47 10.35
N GLU A 47 4.15 -11.28 9.34
CA GLU A 47 4.07 -12.74 9.49
C GLU A 47 5.41 -13.36 9.92
N ARG A 48 6.52 -12.91 9.34
CA ARG A 48 7.87 -13.33 9.75
C ARG A 48 8.14 -12.98 11.20
N ALA A 49 7.83 -11.75 11.62
CA ALA A 49 7.98 -11.33 13.01
C ALA A 49 7.15 -12.19 13.96
N ARG A 50 5.88 -12.48 13.59
CA ARG A 50 5.00 -13.35 14.40
C ARG A 50 5.54 -14.78 14.51
N LYS A 51 6.02 -15.37 13.40
CA LYS A 51 6.63 -16.71 13.39
C LYS A 51 7.91 -16.79 14.24
N ALA A 52 8.67 -15.69 14.32
CA ALA A 52 9.84 -15.58 15.18
C ALA A 52 9.51 -15.31 16.67
N GLY A 53 8.23 -15.35 17.07
CA GLY A 53 7.80 -15.10 18.45
C GLY A 53 7.58 -13.63 18.80
N GLY A 54 7.62 -12.73 17.80
CA GLY A 54 7.28 -11.32 17.97
C GLY A 54 5.80 -11.13 18.31
N ARG A 55 5.50 -10.16 19.19
CA ARG A 55 4.14 -9.76 19.55
C ARG A 55 3.77 -8.42 18.92
N ALA A 56 2.48 -8.20 18.71
CA ALA A 56 1.96 -6.88 18.39
C ALA A 56 2.24 -5.90 19.52
N LYS A 57 2.52 -4.65 19.15
CA LYS A 57 2.66 -3.51 20.06
C LYS A 57 1.47 -2.59 19.88
N SER A 58 0.92 -2.09 20.99
CA SER A 58 -0.07 -1.03 20.96
C SER A 58 0.53 0.27 20.44
N ILE A 59 -0.31 1.18 19.95
CA ILE A 59 0.16 2.50 19.48
C ILE A 59 0.87 3.29 20.59
N ALA A 60 0.48 3.12 21.86
CA ALA A 60 1.14 3.75 23.00
C ALA A 60 2.58 3.20 23.18
N GLU A 61 2.77 1.88 23.09
CA GLU A 61 4.11 1.28 23.17
C GLU A 61 5.00 1.71 22.00
N VAL A 62 4.43 1.84 20.79
CA VAL A 62 5.16 2.30 19.61
C VAL A 62 5.60 3.74 19.78
N ARG A 63 4.70 4.66 20.17
CA ARG A 63 5.04 6.07 20.40
C ARG A 63 6.14 6.24 21.44
N LYS A 64 6.04 5.51 22.56
CA LYS A 64 7.08 5.50 23.59
C LYS A 64 8.44 5.04 23.03
N SER A 65 8.45 3.98 22.22
CA SER A 65 9.70 3.47 21.62
C SER A 65 10.32 4.41 20.58
N LEU A 66 9.52 5.29 19.98
CA LEU A 66 9.97 6.28 18.99
C LEU A 66 10.27 7.65 19.61
N GLY A 67 10.09 7.82 20.93
CA GLY A 67 10.30 9.09 21.61
C GLY A 67 9.25 10.16 21.28
N LEU A 68 8.04 9.74 20.88
CA LEU A 68 6.96 10.65 20.45
C LEU A 68 5.99 11.03 21.59
N ASP A 69 6.28 10.64 22.83
CA ASP A 69 5.46 10.92 24.03
C ASP A 69 5.99 12.12 24.85
N GLY A 70 6.82 12.97 24.22
CA GLY A 70 7.37 14.20 24.81
C GLY A 70 6.45 15.41 24.66
#